data_AF-A0AAD6JS37-F1
#
_entry.id   AF-A0AAD6JS37-F1
#
_cell.length_a   1.000
_cell.length_b   1.000
_cell.length_c   1.000
_cell.angle_alpha   90.00
_cell.angle_beta   90.00
_cell.angle_gamma   90.00
#
_symmetry.space_group_name_H-M   'P 1'
#
loop_
_entity.id
_entity.type
_entity.pdbx_description
1 polymer ?
#
loop_
_entity_poly.entity_id
_entity_poly.type
_entity_poly.pdbx_seq_one_letter_code
_entity_poly.pdbx_strand_id
1 'polypeptide(L)'
;MDRLPDYMQICYEALLNVYSEIEEKVAKEGWSYRVHYGKQAMKVLVHAYFNEAKWFHEDHIPTMEEYMQVALVTTGYSMLTTVSFIGMGDIVTKQAFDWVFSRPKIMRASETITRLVDDVRSHKIQSRYNCARLRVSAGTVYRQAACHSNEEPMPADFLIASTRRLMV
;
A
#
# COMPACT_ATOMS: atom_id res chain seq x y z
N MET A 1 -24.64 4.36 -2.31
CA MET A 1 -24.61 2.89 -2.21
C MET A 1 -25.20 2.26 -3.46
N ASP A 2 -26.36 2.75 -3.88
CA ASP A 2 -27.24 2.21 -4.96
C ASP A 2 -26.66 2.13 -6.38
N ARG A 3 -25.39 2.55 -6.57
CA ARG A 3 -24.68 2.49 -7.86
C ARG A 3 -23.58 1.42 -7.90
N LEU A 4 -23.33 0.73 -6.78
CA LEU A 4 -22.32 -0.33 -6.69
C LEU A 4 -22.97 -1.70 -6.86
N PRO A 5 -22.27 -2.71 -7.39
CA PRO A 5 -22.73 -4.10 -7.34
C PRO A 5 -22.95 -4.58 -5.90
N ASP A 6 -23.93 -5.44 -5.67
CA ASP A 6 -24.33 -5.88 -4.32
C ASP A 6 -23.17 -6.42 -3.49
N TYR A 7 -22.25 -7.20 -4.10
CA TYR A 7 -21.09 -7.75 -3.39
C TYR A 7 -20.10 -6.65 -2.90
N MET A 8 -20.00 -5.52 -3.61
CA MET A 8 -19.16 -4.40 -3.20
C MET A 8 -19.81 -3.55 -2.12
N GLN A 9 -21.15 -3.45 -2.14
CA GLN A 9 -21.90 -2.70 -1.13
C GLN A 9 -21.62 -3.25 0.26
N ILE A 10 -21.62 -4.58 0.43
CA ILE A 10 -21.33 -5.25 1.70
C ILE A 10 -19.95 -4.85 2.24
N CYS A 11 -18.90 -4.94 1.41
CA CYS A 11 -17.54 -4.59 1.84
C CYS A 11 -17.40 -3.10 2.18
N TYR A 12 -18.02 -2.23 1.38
CA TYR A 12 -17.96 -0.79 1.60
C TYR A 12 -18.76 -0.36 2.85
N GLU A 13 -19.91 -0.98 3.10
CA GLU A 13 -20.69 -0.76 4.31
C GLU A 13 -19.92 -1.19 5.56
N ALA A 14 -19.32 -2.40 5.54
CA ALA A 14 -18.49 -2.87 6.63
C ALA A 14 -17.33 -1.90 6.92
N LEU A 15 -16.67 -1.38 5.88
CA LEU A 15 -15.60 -0.40 6.03
C LEU A 15 -16.09 0.91 6.66
N LEU A 16 -17.24 1.43 6.22
CA LEU A 16 -17.85 2.63 6.79
C LEU A 16 -18.22 2.43 8.26
N ASN A 17 -18.80 1.28 8.59
CA ASN A 17 -19.17 0.94 9.97
C ASN A 17 -17.95 0.90 10.88
N VAL A 18 -16.83 0.32 10.44
CA VAL A 18 -15.56 0.34 11.20
C VAL A 18 -15.12 1.78 11.51
N TYR A 19 -15.13 2.68 10.53
CA TYR A 19 -14.75 4.07 10.78
C TYR A 19 -15.75 4.82 11.67
N SER A 20 -17.05 4.54 11.56
CA SER A 20 -18.07 5.10 12.44
C SER A 20 -17.90 4.64 13.88
N GLU A 21 -17.62 3.35 14.11
CA GLU A 21 -17.33 2.81 15.44
C GLU A 21 -16.05 3.41 16.04
N ILE A 22 -15.00 3.58 15.24
CA ILE A 22 -13.78 4.26 15.67
C ILE A 22 -14.11 5.71 16.06
N GLU A 23 -14.88 6.42 15.24
CA GLU A 23 -15.29 7.81 15.49
C GLU A 23 -16.08 7.96 16.79
N GLU A 24 -17.03 7.07 17.05
CA GLU A 24 -17.78 7.06 18.30
C GLU A 24 -16.86 6.85 19.53
N LYS A 25 -15.91 5.91 19.43
CA LYS A 25 -14.97 5.61 20.51
C LYS A 25 -14.06 6.80 20.80
N VAL A 26 -13.52 7.45 19.77
CA VAL A 26 -12.57 8.56 19.95
C VAL A 26 -13.24 9.92 20.13
N ALA A 27 -14.54 10.04 19.84
CA ALA A 27 -15.31 11.26 20.08
C ALA A 27 -15.38 11.61 21.58
N LYS A 28 -15.44 10.59 22.44
CA LYS A 28 -15.42 10.76 23.90
C LYS A 28 -14.15 11.45 24.40
N GLU A 29 -13.05 11.26 23.67
CA GLU A 29 -11.73 11.86 23.96
C GLU A 29 -11.51 13.19 23.21
N GLY A 30 -12.48 13.66 22.42
CA GLY A 30 -12.35 14.87 21.59
C GLY A 30 -11.45 14.69 20.36
N TRP A 31 -11.16 13.46 19.95
CA TRP A 31 -10.22 13.15 18.86
C TRP A 31 -10.89 12.81 17.53
N SER A 32 -12.17 13.16 17.33
CA SER A 32 -12.91 12.85 16.09
C SER A 32 -12.20 13.33 14.83
N TYR A 33 -11.46 14.45 14.90
CA TYR A 33 -10.68 14.95 13.76
C TYR A 33 -9.63 13.95 13.26
N ARG A 34 -9.11 13.06 14.11
CA ARG A 34 -8.11 12.04 13.73
C ARG A 34 -8.70 11.01 12.75
N VAL A 35 -10.01 10.73 12.87
CA VAL A 35 -10.71 9.83 11.95
C VAL A 35 -10.74 10.39 10.52
N HIS A 36 -10.76 11.72 10.37
CA HIS A 36 -10.64 12.34 9.06
C HIS A 36 -9.35 11.93 8.36
N TYR A 37 -8.21 11.97 9.05
CA TYR A 37 -6.92 11.52 8.50
C TYR A 37 -6.96 10.05 8.09
N GLY A 38 -7.55 9.18 8.92
CA GLY A 38 -7.76 7.77 8.58
C GLY A 38 -8.57 7.57 7.30
N LYS A 39 -9.71 8.27 7.19
CA LYS A 39 -10.56 8.25 5.99
C LYS A 39 -9.81 8.77 4.74
N GLN A 40 -8.97 9.80 4.88
CA GLN A 40 -8.15 10.30 3.76
C GLN A 40 -7.08 9.30 3.34
N ALA A 41 -6.36 8.68 4.28
CA ALA A 41 -5.35 7.67 3.96
C ALA A 41 -5.96 6.45 3.25
N MET A 42 -7.17 6.04 3.66
CA MET A 42 -7.92 4.99 2.98
C MET A 42 -8.29 5.38 1.55
N LYS A 43 -8.75 6.62 1.32
CA LYS A 43 -9.03 7.10 -0.05
C LYS A 43 -7.80 7.05 -0.93
N VAL A 44 -6.64 7.48 -0.43
CA VAL A 44 -5.37 7.42 -1.17
C VAL A 44 -5.03 5.97 -1.56
N LEU A 45 -5.17 5.03 -0.63
CA LEU A 45 -4.94 3.61 -0.87
C LEU A 45 -5.89 3.04 -1.93
N VAL A 46 -7.19 3.33 -1.82
CA VAL A 46 -8.19 2.84 -2.79
C VAL A 46 -7.95 3.41 -4.20
N HIS A 47 -7.53 4.68 -4.32
CA HIS A 47 -7.17 5.24 -5.63
C HIS A 47 -5.94 4.53 -6.22
N ALA A 48 -4.97 4.15 -5.40
CA ALA A 48 -3.80 3.42 -5.86
C ALA A 48 -4.17 2.00 -6.34
N TYR A 49 -5.03 1.28 -5.61
CA TYR A 49 -5.57 -0.01 -6.08
C TYR A 49 -6.40 0.14 -7.36
N PHE A 50 -7.17 1.22 -7.49
CA PHE A 50 -7.90 1.50 -8.72
C PHE A 50 -6.97 1.71 -9.92
N ASN A 51 -5.83 2.38 -9.72
CA ASN A 51 -4.82 2.54 -10.78
C ASN A 51 -4.22 1.19 -11.19
N GLU A 52 -3.89 0.30 -10.23
CA GLU A 52 -3.42 -1.05 -10.55
C GLU A 52 -4.47 -1.87 -11.32
N ALA A 53 -5.73 -1.79 -10.90
CA ALA A 53 -6.83 -2.46 -11.57
C ALA A 53 -7.06 -1.92 -12.99
N LYS A 54 -6.91 -0.60 -13.18
CA LYS A 54 -6.98 0.05 -14.49
C LYS A 54 -5.87 -0.45 -15.41
N TRP A 55 -4.62 -0.47 -14.93
CA TRP A 55 -3.49 -1.00 -15.70
C TRP A 55 -3.71 -2.45 -16.11
N PHE A 56 -4.24 -3.27 -15.20
CA PHE A 56 -4.58 -4.66 -15.48
C PHE A 56 -5.67 -4.79 -16.55
N HIS A 57 -6.71 -3.97 -16.49
CA HIS A 57 -7.83 -4.04 -17.43
C HIS A 57 -7.49 -3.52 -18.82
N GLU A 58 -6.63 -2.50 -18.91
CA GLU A 58 -6.19 -1.87 -20.15
C GLU A 58 -4.97 -2.57 -20.79
N ASP A 59 -4.48 -3.68 -20.20
CA ASP A 59 -3.23 -4.34 -20.57
C ASP A 59 -2.03 -3.36 -20.63
N HIS A 60 -2.08 -2.30 -19.83
CA HIS A 60 -1.05 -1.29 -19.75
C HIS A 60 0.09 -1.78 -18.86
N ILE A 61 1.31 -1.69 -19.36
CA ILE A 61 2.52 -1.98 -18.61
C ILE A 61 3.14 -0.64 -18.20
N PRO A 62 3.07 -0.27 -16.92
CA PRO A 62 3.64 0.99 -16.45
C PRO A 62 5.17 0.96 -16.52
N THR A 63 5.79 2.13 -16.58
CA THR A 63 7.24 2.23 -16.35
C THR A 63 7.57 1.88 -14.89
N MET A 64 8.84 1.55 -14.61
CA MET A 64 9.27 1.24 -13.23
C MET A 64 9.02 2.42 -12.28
N GLU A 65 9.19 3.66 -12.74
CA GLU A 65 8.94 4.85 -11.93
C GLU A 65 7.46 5.01 -11.59
N GLU A 66 6.57 4.91 -12.58
CA GLU A 66 5.12 4.97 -12.39
C GLU A 66 4.63 3.83 -11.50
N TYR A 67 5.11 2.61 -11.75
CA TYR A 67 4.82 1.44 -10.93
C TYR A 67 5.21 1.68 -9.48
N MET A 68 6.43 2.13 -9.20
CA MET A 68 6.91 2.31 -7.83
C MET A 68 6.11 3.36 -7.05
N GLN A 69 5.64 4.43 -7.71
CA GLN A 69 4.79 5.42 -7.03
C GLN A 69 3.47 4.83 -6.53
N VAL A 70 2.85 3.96 -7.33
CA VAL A 70 1.60 3.27 -6.96
C VAL A 70 1.88 2.12 -6.00
N ALA A 71 2.88 1.29 -6.30
CA ALA A 71 3.24 0.10 -5.54
C ALA A 71 3.62 0.41 -4.10
N LEU A 72 4.29 1.54 -3.83
CA LEU A 72 4.60 1.92 -2.45
C LEU A 72 3.33 2.25 -1.65
N VAL A 73 2.35 2.90 -2.28
CA VAL A 73 1.07 3.23 -1.64
C VAL A 73 0.22 1.98 -1.43
N THR A 74 0.15 1.09 -2.42
CA THR A 74 -0.67 -0.14 -2.34
C THR A 74 -0.16 -1.18 -1.35
N THR A 75 1.01 -0.98 -0.73
CA THR A 75 1.43 -1.74 0.46
C THR A 75 0.50 -1.51 1.66
N GLY A 76 -0.26 -0.41 1.67
CA GLY A 76 -1.13 -0.03 2.77
C GLY A 76 -0.39 0.43 4.03
N TYR A 77 0.95 0.49 4.04
CA TYR A 77 1.73 0.78 5.24
C TYR A 77 1.42 2.18 5.80
N SER A 78 1.41 3.21 4.93
CA SER A 78 1.05 4.58 5.32
C SER A 78 -0.39 4.71 5.83
N MET A 79 -1.34 3.95 5.25
CA MET A 79 -2.72 3.88 5.73
C MET A 79 -2.77 3.24 7.12
N LEU A 80 -2.09 2.10 7.30
CA LEU A 80 -2.05 1.37 8.57
C LEU A 80 -1.43 2.22 9.69
N THR A 81 -0.32 2.91 9.42
CA THR A 81 0.29 3.85 10.38
C THR A 81 -0.70 4.94 10.78
N THR A 82 -1.37 5.55 9.80
CA THR A 82 -2.35 6.62 10.05
C THR A 82 -3.53 6.13 10.89
N VAL A 83 -4.10 4.97 10.58
CA VAL A 83 -5.23 4.42 11.35
C VAL A 83 -4.79 4.00 12.76
N SER A 84 -3.58 3.46 12.91
CA SER A 84 -3.04 3.09 14.23
C SER A 84 -2.89 4.30 15.15
N PHE A 85 -2.46 5.44 14.60
CA PHE A 85 -2.27 6.69 15.34
C PHE A 85 -3.57 7.26 15.93
N ILE A 86 -4.74 6.92 15.37
CA ILE A 86 -6.04 7.42 15.84
C ILE A 86 -6.25 7.08 17.32
N GLY A 87 -5.94 5.84 17.72
CA GLY A 87 -6.16 5.32 19.07
C GLY A 87 -4.97 5.51 20.03
N MET A 88 -3.87 6.12 19.59
CA MET A 88 -2.63 6.22 20.38
C MET A 88 -2.62 7.42 21.34
N GLY A 89 -3.62 7.48 22.23
CA GLY A 89 -3.64 8.37 23.39
C GLY A 89 -3.30 9.85 23.09
N ASP A 90 -2.71 10.50 24.08
CA ASP A 90 -2.23 11.90 24.00
C ASP A 90 -0.85 12.05 23.34
N ILE A 91 -0.16 10.94 23.06
CA ILE A 91 1.17 10.97 22.44
C ILE A 91 1.08 11.48 20.99
N VAL A 92 -0.03 11.19 20.31
CA VAL A 92 -0.24 11.56 18.90
C VAL A 92 -0.90 12.93 18.78
N THR A 93 -0.20 13.83 18.11
CA THR A 93 -0.69 15.18 17.76
C THR A 93 -1.07 15.26 16.29
N LYS A 94 -1.74 16.35 15.89
CA LYS A 94 -1.99 16.67 14.47
C LYS A 94 -0.71 16.65 13.64
N GLN A 95 0.41 17.14 14.19
CA GLN A 95 1.70 17.17 13.52
C GLN A 95 2.22 15.77 13.18
N ALA A 96 1.90 14.75 13.99
CA ALA A 96 2.27 13.38 13.69
C ALA A 96 1.53 12.85 12.45
N PHE A 97 0.26 13.21 12.28
CA PHE A 97 -0.49 12.88 11.06
C PHE A 97 0.09 13.62 9.85
N ASP A 98 0.27 14.94 9.95
CA ASP A 98 0.86 15.74 8.86
C ASP A 98 2.27 15.22 8.47
N TRP A 99 3.05 14.78 9.47
CA TRP A 99 4.34 14.13 9.25
C TRP A 99 4.20 12.82 8.46
N VAL A 100 3.24 11.94 8.77
CA VAL A 100 3.00 10.72 7.96
C VAL A 100 2.67 11.08 6.51
N PHE A 101 1.77 12.05 6.31
CA PHE A 101 1.36 12.51 4.97
C PHE A 101 2.49 13.20 4.19
N SER A 102 3.49 13.76 4.88
CA SER A 102 4.70 14.30 4.23
C SER A 102 5.61 13.24 3.60
N ARG A 103 5.31 11.95 3.81
CA ARG A 103 6.07 10.78 3.31
C ARG A 103 7.57 10.87 3.64
N PRO A 104 7.94 10.93 4.93
CA PRO A 104 9.31 11.05 5.38
C PRO A 104 10.11 9.82 4.94
N LYS A 105 11.45 9.94 4.91
CA LYS A 105 12.34 8.88 4.42
C LYS A 105 12.09 7.53 5.10
N ILE A 106 11.78 7.54 6.39
CA ILE A 106 11.46 6.32 7.16
C ILE A 106 10.19 5.63 6.63
N MET A 107 9.13 6.38 6.31
CA MET A 107 7.91 5.81 5.73
C MET A 107 8.19 5.19 4.37
N ARG A 108 8.94 5.89 3.51
CA ARG A 108 9.33 5.36 2.20
C ARG A 108 10.19 4.09 2.31
N ALA A 109 11.10 4.04 3.28
CA ALA A 109 11.90 2.85 3.54
C ALA A 109 11.03 1.68 4.00
N SER A 110 10.10 1.90 4.93
CA SER A 110 9.15 0.88 5.39
C SER A 110 8.22 0.38 4.30
N GLU A 111 7.68 1.26 3.45
CA GLU A 111 6.89 0.92 2.27
C GLU A 111 7.71 0.04 1.31
N THR A 112 8.97 0.41 1.06
CA THR A 112 9.85 -0.35 0.16
C THR A 112 10.13 -1.75 0.69
N ILE A 113 10.43 -1.88 1.99
CA ILE A 113 10.66 -3.19 2.63
C ILE A 113 9.40 -4.04 2.56
N THR A 114 8.24 -3.45 2.87
CA THR A 114 6.95 -4.16 2.82
C THR A 114 6.68 -4.68 1.41
N ARG A 115 6.87 -3.83 0.39
CA ARG A 115 6.73 -4.22 -1.02
C ARG A 115 7.63 -5.39 -1.38
N LEU A 116 8.91 -5.32 -1.03
CA LEU A 116 9.87 -6.40 -1.32
C LEU A 116 9.47 -7.72 -0.63
N VAL A 117 9.04 -7.66 0.63
CA VAL A 117 8.60 -8.85 1.36
C VAL A 117 7.34 -9.43 0.72
N ASP A 118 6.37 -8.60 0.35
CA ASP A 118 5.13 -9.01 -0.31
C ASP A 118 5.41 -9.66 -1.66
N ASP A 119 6.30 -9.08 -2.46
CA ASP A 119 6.67 -9.61 -3.78
C ASP A 119 7.39 -10.97 -3.66
N VAL A 120 8.31 -11.12 -2.69
CA VAL A 120 8.99 -12.40 -2.42
C VAL A 120 8.00 -13.48 -1.98
N ARG A 121 7.03 -13.12 -1.13
CA ARG A 121 5.99 -14.06 -0.66
C ARG A 121 5.06 -14.44 -1.80
N SER A 122 4.63 -13.47 -2.59
CA SER A 122 3.75 -13.65 -3.74
C SER A 122 4.41 -14.53 -4.81
N HIS A 123 5.70 -14.35 -5.07
CA HIS A 123 6.45 -15.20 -5.99
C HIS A 123 6.45 -16.68 -5.57
N LYS A 124 6.63 -16.97 -4.27
CA LYS A 124 6.58 -18.35 -3.73
C LYS A 124 5.18 -18.97 -3.85
N ILE A 125 4.13 -18.18 -3.70
CA ILE A 125 2.75 -18.63 -3.89
C ILE A 125 2.50 -18.89 -5.39
N GLN A 126 2.93 -17.98 -6.25
CA GLN A 126 2.76 -18.07 -7.68
C GLN A 126 3.42 -19.32 -8.27
N SER A 127 4.64 -19.64 -7.81
CA SER A 127 5.35 -20.86 -8.22
C SER A 127 4.70 -22.15 -7.70
N ARG A 128 4.07 -22.12 -6.52
CA ARG A 128 3.35 -23.27 -5.96
C ARG A 128 2.05 -23.57 -6.68
N TYR A 129 1.34 -22.55 -7.17
CA TYR A 129 0.03 -22.70 -7.80
C TYR A 129 0.04 -22.54 -9.32
N ASN A 130 1.22 -22.50 -9.97
CA ASN A 130 1.39 -22.25 -11.41
C ASN A 130 0.56 -21.04 -11.92
N CYS A 131 0.41 -20.01 -11.08
CA CYS A 131 -0.50 -18.91 -11.37
C CYS A 131 0.21 -17.83 -12.21
N ALA A 132 0.37 -18.04 -13.52
CA ALA A 132 1.09 -17.11 -14.41
C ALA A 132 0.39 -15.74 -14.66
N ARG A 133 -0.60 -15.36 -13.84
CA ARG A 133 -1.61 -14.35 -14.21
C ARG A 133 -1.39 -12.93 -13.67
N LEU A 134 -0.32 -12.69 -12.90
CA LEU A 134 -0.05 -11.37 -12.31
C LEU A 134 0.73 -10.47 -13.27
N ARG A 135 0.02 -9.78 -14.18
CA ARG A 135 0.61 -8.81 -15.13
C ARG A 135 1.09 -7.52 -14.45
N VAL A 136 0.48 -7.14 -13.32
CA VAL A 136 0.80 -5.91 -12.56
C VAL A 136 1.51 -6.26 -11.24
N SER A 137 2.59 -7.04 -11.32
CA SER A 137 3.47 -7.30 -10.16
C SER A 137 4.86 -6.74 -10.43
N ALA A 138 5.61 -6.41 -9.37
CA ALA A 138 7.00 -5.96 -9.51
C ALA A 138 7.83 -6.92 -10.36
N GLY A 139 7.62 -8.23 -10.22
CA GLY A 139 8.34 -9.24 -11.00
C GLY A 139 8.05 -9.19 -12.51
N THR A 140 6.89 -8.69 -12.93
CA THR A 140 6.54 -8.52 -14.35
C THR A 140 7.10 -7.22 -14.88
N VAL A 141 6.94 -6.11 -14.15
CA VAL A 141 7.49 -4.79 -14.55
C VAL A 141 9.03 -4.81 -14.55
N TYR A 142 9.65 -5.44 -13.56
CA TYR A 142 11.11 -5.59 -13.46
C TYR A 142 11.69 -6.46 -14.60
N ARG A 143 11.03 -7.55 -14.98
CA ARG A 143 11.43 -8.36 -16.15
C ARG A 143 11.31 -7.59 -17.46
N GLN A 144 10.25 -6.80 -17.61
CA GLN A 144 10.06 -5.94 -18.79
C GLN A 144 11.18 -4.89 -18.88
N ALA A 145 11.51 -4.23 -17.76
CA ALA A 145 12.56 -3.22 -17.68
C ALA A 145 13.95 -3.81 -17.95
N ALA A 146 14.28 -4.96 -17.36
CA ALA A 146 15.54 -5.68 -17.57
C ALA A 146 15.72 -6.15 -19.03
N CYS A 147 14.63 -6.61 -19.69
CA CYS A 147 14.65 -6.95 -21.11
C CYS A 147 14.92 -5.73 -22.02
N HIS A 148 14.56 -4.51 -21.60
CA HIS A 148 14.84 -3.29 -22.36
C HIS A 148 16.25 -2.74 -22.10
N SER A 149 16.87 -3.04 -20.96
CA SER A 149 18.21 -2.55 -20.59
C SER A 149 19.35 -3.53 -20.89
N ASN A 150 19.07 -4.76 -21.35
CA ASN A 150 20.07 -5.85 -21.52
C ASN A 150 20.83 -6.20 -20.22
N GLU A 151 20.30 -5.83 -19.05
CA GLU A 151 20.90 -6.16 -17.76
C GLU A 151 20.21 -7.39 -17.15
N GLU A 152 21.01 -8.33 -16.64
CA GLU A 152 20.46 -9.48 -15.91
C GLU A 152 19.76 -9.00 -14.62
N PRO A 153 18.54 -9.47 -14.33
CA PRO A 153 17.83 -9.09 -13.12
C PRO A 153 18.64 -9.46 -11.87
N MET A 154 18.93 -8.47 -11.02
CA MET A 154 19.72 -8.68 -9.81
C MET A 154 18.99 -9.68 -8.89
N PRO A 155 19.67 -10.69 -8.32
CA PRO A 155 19.03 -11.68 -7.47
C PRO A 155 18.34 -11.01 -6.27
N ALA A 156 17.07 -11.37 -6.00
CA ALA A 156 16.29 -10.81 -4.90
C ALA A 156 17.03 -10.92 -3.54
N ASP A 157 17.86 -11.95 -3.37
CA ASP A 157 18.69 -12.17 -2.19
C ASP A 157 19.75 -11.06 -1.99
N PHE A 158 20.21 -10.43 -3.07
CA PHE A 158 21.19 -9.34 -3.02
C PHE A 158 20.57 -8.03 -2.54
N LEU A 159 19.31 -7.76 -2.92
CA LEU A 159 18.54 -6.61 -2.44
C LEU A 159 18.11 -6.76 -0.97
N ILE A 160 17.85 -7.99 -0.51
CA ILE A 160 17.59 -8.29 0.91
C ILE A 160 18.86 -8.10 1.75
N ALA A 161 20.03 -8.48 1.22
CA ALA A 161 21.30 -8.31 1.91
C ALA A 161 21.74 -6.84 2.02
N SER A 162 21.46 -6.02 1.00
CA SER A 162 21.81 -4.59 1.01
C SER A 162 20.93 -3.78 1.96
N THR A 163 19.63 -4.11 2.05
CA THR A 163 18.71 -3.46 3.00
C THR A 163 19.01 -3.83 4.46
N ARG A 164 19.46 -5.07 4.74
CA ARG A 164 19.99 -5.44 6.06
C ARG A 164 21.24 -4.65 6.48
N ARG A 165 22.12 -4.29 5.52
CA ARG A 165 23.33 -3.48 5.82
C ARG A 165 23.05 -2.01 6.04
N LEU A 166 21.95 -1.48 5.53
CA LEU A 166 21.55 -0.08 5.75
C LEU A 166 20.85 0.13 7.11
N MET A 167 20.55 -0.95 7.84
CA MET A 167 19.91 -0.93 9.16
C MET A 167 20.85 -1.28 10.32
N VAL A 168 22.17 -1.37 10.08
CA VAL A 168 23.21 -1.52 11.12
C VAL A 168 24.24 -0.41 10.97
#